data_AF-A0A422M351-F1
#
_entry.id   AF-A0A422M351-F1
#
_cell.length_a   1.000
_cell.length_b   1.000
_cell.length_c   1.000
_cell.angle_alpha   90.00
_cell.angle_beta   90.00
_cell.angle_gamma   90.00
#
_symmetry.space_group_name_H-M   'P 1'
#
loop_
_entity.id
_entity.type
_entity.pdbx_description
1 polymer ?
#
loop_
_entity_poly.entity_id
_entity_poly.type
_entity_poly.pdbx_seq_one_letter_code
_entity_poly.pdbx_strand_id
1 'polypeptide(L)'
;MSNETKRDVLEKLAEGYAEVSDAYTNETGSPYYCDDDPNYLDEYDAALPDDLPVIPKAQSDWIKQCKANDDSLSFALGDETTPIEVAKTFRVWGGYTDKNKDKWLKLQNDFARAWVLGIWRVEETGEIVKLEAEK
;
A
#
# COMPACT_ATOMS: atom_id res chain seq x y z
N MET A 1 -2.14 -11.64 -10.31
CA MET A 1 -2.49 -10.91 -9.06
C MET A 1 -3.47 -9.82 -9.45
N SER A 2 -4.61 -9.71 -8.78
CA SER A 2 -5.51 -8.57 -9.00
C SER A 2 -4.85 -7.31 -8.43
N ASN A 3 -5.07 -6.16 -9.07
CA ASN A 3 -4.71 -4.84 -8.51
C ASN A 3 -5.83 -4.31 -7.60
N GLU A 4 -6.69 -5.22 -7.15
CA GLU A 4 -7.86 -4.92 -6.34
C GLU A 4 -7.43 -4.42 -4.97
N THR A 5 -8.08 -3.37 -4.51
CA THR A 5 -7.88 -2.76 -3.20
C THR A 5 -8.89 -3.29 -2.20
N LYS A 6 -8.59 -3.12 -0.91
CA LYS A 6 -9.52 -3.46 0.17
C LYS A 6 -10.85 -2.71 0.02
N ARG A 7 -10.83 -1.48 -0.50
CA ARG A 7 -12.04 -0.73 -0.83
C ARG A 7 -12.86 -1.39 -1.92
N ASP A 8 -12.22 -1.84 -3.01
CA ASP A 8 -12.93 -2.49 -4.11
C ASP A 8 -13.69 -3.74 -3.63
N VAL A 9 -13.08 -4.54 -2.74
CA VAL A 9 -13.74 -5.72 -2.12
C VAL A 9 -14.95 -5.30 -1.29
N LEU A 10 -14.83 -4.21 -0.52
CA LEU A 10 -15.95 -3.69 0.27
C LEU A 10 -17.06 -3.09 -0.59
N GLU A 11 -16.72 -2.45 -1.71
CA GLU A 11 -17.69 -1.94 -2.68
C GLU A 11 -18.48 -3.08 -3.32
N LYS A 12 -17.81 -4.15 -3.76
CA LYS A 12 -18.48 -5.37 -4.24
C LYS A 12 -19.41 -5.99 -3.20
N LEU A 13 -18.95 -6.08 -1.94
CA LEU A 13 -19.77 -6.58 -0.84
C LEU A 13 -21.02 -5.71 -0.65
N ALA A 14 -20.87 -4.37 -0.68
CA ALA A 14 -21.97 -3.44 -0.54
C ALA A 14 -22.98 -3.54 -1.69
N GLU A 15 -22.50 -3.70 -2.93
CA GLU A 15 -23.34 -3.95 -4.10
C GLU A 15 -24.14 -5.25 -3.96
N GLY A 16 -23.49 -6.35 -3.57
CA GLY A 16 -24.17 -7.63 -3.32
C GLY A 16 -25.26 -7.52 -2.25
N TYR A 17 -24.98 -6.82 -1.15
CA TYR A 17 -26.00 -6.56 -0.12
C TYR A 17 -27.14 -5.65 -0.61
N ALA A 18 -26.87 -4.67 -1.47
CA ALA A 18 -27.89 -3.79 -2.03
C ALA A 18 -28.82 -4.55 -2.99
N GLU A 19 -28.28 -5.40 -3.87
CA GLU A 19 -29.07 -6.26 -4.76
C GLU A 19 -29.96 -7.23 -3.97
N VAL A 20 -29.43 -7.82 -2.91
CA VAL A 20 -30.21 -8.67 -2.00
C VAL A 20 -31.26 -7.83 -1.27
N SER A 21 -30.92 -6.66 -0.74
CA SER A 21 -31.86 -5.74 -0.06
C SER A 21 -33.01 -5.31 -0.97
N ASP A 22 -32.75 -5.02 -2.25
CA ASP A 22 -33.79 -4.69 -3.22
C ASP A 22 -34.70 -5.90 -3.51
N ALA A 23 -34.13 -7.11 -3.53
CA ALA A 23 -34.89 -8.36 -3.70
C ALA A 23 -35.82 -8.70 -2.52
N TYR A 24 -35.62 -8.12 -1.33
CA TYR A 24 -36.53 -8.24 -0.17
C TYR A 24 -37.80 -7.39 -0.25
N THR A 25 -38.06 -6.74 -1.39
CA THR A 25 -39.33 -6.05 -1.66
C THR A 25 -40.29 -6.88 -2.54
N ASN A 26 -40.35 -8.20 -2.35
CA ASN A 26 -41.46 -9.02 -2.85
C ASN A 26 -42.35 -9.53 -1.69
N GLU A 27 -43.64 -9.69 -1.97
CA GLU A 27 -44.77 -9.82 -1.02
C GLU A 27 -44.70 -10.96 0.02
N THR A 28 -43.63 -11.77 0.05
CA THR A 28 -43.54 -13.00 0.86
C THR A 28 -42.47 -13.01 1.94
N GLY A 29 -41.60 -11.99 2.03
CA GLY A 29 -40.73 -11.76 3.20
C GLY A 29 -39.72 -12.89 3.51
N SER A 30 -39.36 -13.72 2.52
CA SER A 30 -38.43 -14.84 2.74
C SER A 30 -36.99 -14.46 2.39
N PRO A 31 -36.03 -14.70 3.30
CA PRO A 31 -34.63 -14.45 3.04
C PRO A 31 -34.04 -15.13 1.81
N TYR A 32 -33.64 -14.34 0.80
CA TYR A 32 -32.78 -14.83 -0.26
C TYR A 32 -31.35 -14.92 0.28
N TYR A 33 -30.98 -16.07 0.83
CA TYR A 33 -29.59 -16.41 1.08
C TYR A 33 -29.00 -16.89 -0.25
N CYS A 34 -27.98 -16.20 -0.74
CA CYS A 34 -27.20 -16.72 -1.85
C CYS A 34 -26.24 -17.77 -1.26
N ASP A 35 -26.45 -19.04 -1.61
CA ASP A 35 -25.61 -20.15 -1.13
C ASP A 35 -24.19 -20.13 -1.76
N ASP A 36 -23.99 -19.28 -2.77
CA ASP A 36 -22.71 -19.01 -3.45
C ASP A 36 -22.11 -17.65 -3.02
N ASP A 37 -22.23 -17.28 -1.74
CA ASP A 37 -21.64 -16.01 -1.26
C ASP A 37 -20.14 -16.02 -1.57
N PRO A 38 -19.64 -15.09 -2.40
CA PRO A 38 -18.21 -14.94 -2.64
C PRO A 38 -17.48 -14.87 -1.29
N ASN A 39 -16.35 -15.55 -1.15
CA ASN A 39 -15.58 -15.43 0.08
C ASN A 39 -14.84 -14.08 0.10
N TYR A 40 -15.58 -13.02 0.43
CA TYR A 40 -15.08 -11.65 0.52
C TYR A 40 -13.96 -11.51 1.56
N LEU A 41 -13.87 -12.41 2.54
CA LEU A 41 -12.76 -12.41 3.50
C LEU A 41 -11.45 -12.82 2.83
N ASP A 42 -11.46 -13.89 2.03
CA ASP A 42 -10.28 -14.32 1.27
C ASP A 42 -9.87 -13.26 0.23
N GLU A 43 -10.85 -12.66 -0.46
CA GLU A 43 -10.59 -11.55 -1.40
C GLU A 43 -9.99 -10.34 -0.69
N TYR A 44 -10.53 -9.96 0.49
CA TYR A 44 -10.03 -8.84 1.29
C TYR A 44 -8.61 -9.07 1.81
N ASP A 45 -8.29 -10.30 2.21
CA ASP A 45 -6.95 -10.69 2.67
C ASP A 45 -5.93 -10.70 1.53
N ALA A 46 -6.35 -11.07 0.32
CA ALA A 46 -5.52 -11.01 -0.88
C ALA A 46 -5.37 -9.59 -1.46
N ALA A 47 -6.34 -8.71 -1.21
CA ALA A 47 -6.39 -7.36 -1.76
C ALA A 47 -5.32 -6.42 -1.21
N LEU A 48 -4.96 -5.45 -2.03
CA LEU A 48 -3.96 -4.44 -1.73
C LEU A 48 -4.50 -3.37 -0.76
N PRO A 49 -3.64 -2.75 0.07
CA PRO A 49 -4.01 -1.52 0.78
C PRO A 49 -4.45 -0.41 -0.20
N ASP A 50 -5.50 0.34 0.15
CA ASP A 50 -6.02 1.44 -0.68
C ASP A 50 -4.95 2.50 -0.98
N ASP A 51 -4.21 2.92 0.05
CA ASP A 51 -3.24 4.02 -0.02
C ASP A 51 -1.82 3.50 -0.16
N LEU A 52 -1.59 2.64 -1.15
CA LEU A 52 -0.28 2.07 -1.44
C LEU A 52 0.75 3.19 -1.67
N PRO A 53 1.88 3.21 -0.95
CA PRO A 53 2.90 4.23 -1.16
C PRO A 53 3.48 4.10 -2.57
N VAL A 54 3.62 5.24 -3.25
CA VAL A 54 4.24 5.34 -4.57
C VAL A 54 5.62 5.93 -4.37
N ILE A 55 6.66 5.15 -4.67
CA ILE A 55 8.05 5.56 -4.44
C ILE A 55 8.89 5.42 -5.70
N PRO A 56 9.92 6.26 -5.88
CA PRO A 56 10.88 6.11 -6.96
C PRO A 56 11.58 4.75 -6.94
N LYS A 57 11.97 4.26 -8.11
CA LYS A 57 12.70 2.99 -8.28
C LYS A 57 13.96 2.93 -7.42
N ALA A 58 14.69 4.04 -7.31
CA ALA A 58 15.87 4.12 -6.45
C ALA A 58 15.57 3.82 -4.98
N GLN A 59 14.42 4.29 -4.46
CA GLN A 59 13.99 3.94 -3.09
C GLN A 59 13.59 2.48 -3.00
N SER A 60 12.85 1.97 -3.98
CA SER A 60 12.44 0.56 -4.03
C SER A 60 13.65 -0.38 -3.98
N ASP A 61 14.68 -0.13 -4.80
CA ASP A 61 15.88 -0.95 -4.86
C ASP A 61 16.69 -0.83 -3.55
N TRP A 62 16.74 0.35 -2.94
CA TRP A 62 17.37 0.56 -1.64
C TRP A 62 16.68 -0.18 -0.50
N ILE A 63 15.33 -0.12 -0.42
CA ILE A 63 14.56 -0.85 0.58
C ILE A 63 14.84 -2.35 0.47
N LYS A 64 14.85 -2.91 -0.76
CA LYS A 64 15.20 -4.33 -1.01
C LYS A 64 16.59 -4.68 -0.47
N GLN A 65 17.58 -3.84 -0.77
CA GLN A 65 18.96 -4.05 -0.32
C GLN A 65 19.07 -4.00 1.21
N CYS A 66 18.52 -2.97 1.84
CA CYS A 66 18.56 -2.83 3.29
C CYS A 66 17.88 -4.00 4.01
N LYS A 67 16.72 -4.44 3.52
CA LYS A 67 16.02 -5.61 4.08
C LYS A 67 16.85 -6.89 3.95
N ALA A 68 17.52 -7.09 2.81
CA ALA A 68 18.41 -8.25 2.61
C ALA A 68 19.66 -8.23 3.50
N ASN A 69 20.03 -7.07 4.03
CA ASN A 69 21.18 -6.87 4.93
C ASN A 69 20.79 -6.80 6.41
N ASP A 70 19.52 -7.00 6.77
CA ASP A 70 18.97 -6.76 8.11
C ASP A 70 19.20 -5.33 8.64
N ASP A 71 19.33 -4.36 7.73
CA ASP A 71 19.46 -2.96 8.09
C ASP A 71 18.16 -2.43 8.70
N SER A 72 18.27 -1.60 9.73
CA SER A 72 17.10 -0.98 10.35
C SER A 72 16.55 0.18 9.50
N LEU A 73 15.29 0.54 9.72
CA LEU A 73 14.71 1.74 9.09
C LEU A 73 15.52 3.01 9.44
N SER A 74 16.05 3.10 10.66
CA SER A 74 16.88 4.26 11.06
C SER A 74 18.18 4.31 10.26
N PHE A 75 18.77 3.15 9.95
CA PHE A 75 19.93 3.07 9.08
C PHE A 75 19.57 3.45 7.64
N ALA A 76 18.46 2.93 7.10
CA ALA A 76 18.04 3.19 5.73
C ALA A 76 17.73 4.66 5.45
N LEU A 77 17.23 5.40 6.45
CA LEU A 77 16.95 6.83 6.40
C LEU A 77 18.15 7.73 6.77
N GLY A 78 19.22 7.15 7.31
CA GLY A 78 20.40 7.85 7.84
C GLY A 78 21.22 8.59 6.77
N ASP A 79 21.75 9.78 7.09
CA ASP A 79 22.44 10.61 6.09
C ASP A 79 23.75 10.00 5.60
N GLU A 80 24.50 9.41 6.52
CA GLU A 80 25.83 8.85 6.29
C GLU A 80 25.81 7.53 5.51
N THR A 81 24.65 6.86 5.46
CA THR A 81 24.50 5.46 5.04
C THR A 81 23.72 5.33 3.74
N THR A 82 22.81 6.25 3.43
CA THR A 82 22.02 6.21 2.20
C THR A 82 22.87 6.63 0.99
N PRO A 83 22.87 5.87 -0.12
CA PRO A 83 23.48 6.30 -1.38
C PRO A 83 22.94 7.66 -1.84
N ILE A 84 23.82 8.53 -2.36
CA ILE A 84 23.47 9.92 -2.75
C ILE A 84 22.26 9.97 -3.70
N GLU A 85 22.19 9.07 -4.68
CA GLU A 85 21.09 9.03 -5.65
C GLU A 85 19.75 8.69 -4.98
N VAL A 86 19.77 7.84 -3.96
CA VAL A 86 18.58 7.49 -3.18
C VAL A 86 18.23 8.64 -2.23
N ALA A 87 19.21 9.22 -1.56
CA ALA A 87 19.03 10.35 -0.65
C ALA A 87 18.31 11.53 -1.33
N LYS A 88 18.66 11.85 -2.59
CA LYS A 88 17.99 12.90 -3.38
C LYS A 88 16.49 12.67 -3.60
N THR A 89 16.01 11.43 -3.49
CA THR A 89 14.61 11.09 -3.74
C THR A 89 13.70 11.34 -2.54
N PHE A 90 14.22 11.33 -1.31
CA PHE A 90 13.44 11.64 -0.10
C PHE A 90 14.03 12.73 0.77
N ARG A 91 15.03 13.46 0.25
CA ARG A 91 15.60 14.67 0.84
C ARG A 91 15.49 15.82 -0.14
N VAL A 92 15.34 17.02 0.39
CA VAL A 92 15.40 18.26 -0.40
C VAL A 92 16.81 18.84 -0.29
N TRP A 93 17.40 19.19 -1.44
CA TRP A 93 18.71 19.85 -1.46
C TRP A 93 18.66 21.16 -0.65
N GLY A 94 19.60 21.33 0.28
CA GLY A 94 19.58 22.42 1.27
C GLY A 94 19.06 22.02 2.66
N GLY A 95 18.71 20.74 2.88
CA GLY A 95 18.36 20.20 4.21
C GLY A 95 16.92 20.52 4.64
N TYR A 96 16.59 20.19 5.88
CA TYR A 96 15.28 20.50 6.47
C TYR A 96 15.18 21.99 6.82
N THR A 97 14.24 22.69 6.22
CA THR A 97 13.95 24.12 6.44
C THR A 97 12.44 24.33 6.50
N ASP A 98 11.99 25.45 7.07
CA ASP A 98 10.55 25.77 7.11
C ASP A 98 9.90 25.83 5.72
N LYS A 99 10.67 26.20 4.68
CA LYS A 99 10.18 26.30 3.31
C LYS A 99 9.98 24.96 2.61
N ASN A 100 10.65 23.91 3.06
CA ASN A 100 10.59 22.58 2.42
C ASN A 100 10.18 21.45 3.38
N LYS A 101 9.83 21.78 4.62
CA LYS A 101 9.36 20.87 5.66
C LYS A 101 8.29 19.91 5.16
N ASP A 102 7.24 20.41 4.53
CA ASP A 102 6.10 19.59 4.12
C ASP A 102 6.51 18.56 3.05
N LYS A 103 7.34 19.00 2.08
CA LYS A 103 7.90 18.11 1.05
C LYS A 103 8.81 17.06 1.68
N TRP A 104 9.66 17.47 2.63
CA TRP A 104 10.58 16.59 3.32
C TRP A 104 9.83 15.51 4.12
N LEU A 105 8.84 15.92 4.92
CA LEU A 105 8.00 15.02 5.71
C LEU A 105 7.24 14.05 4.81
N LYS A 106 6.65 14.53 3.71
CA LYS A 106 5.93 13.67 2.77
C LYS A 106 6.83 12.56 2.23
N LEU A 107 8.01 12.92 1.71
CA LEU A 107 8.90 11.92 1.09
C LEU A 107 9.43 10.89 2.10
N GLN A 108 9.78 11.32 3.32
CA GLN A 108 10.21 10.39 4.37
C GLN A 108 9.05 9.50 4.84
N ASN A 109 7.84 10.04 4.95
CA ASN A 109 6.66 9.27 5.32
C ASN A 109 6.33 8.22 4.25
N ASP A 110 6.41 8.57 2.97
CA ASP A 110 6.16 7.61 1.87
C ASP A 110 7.19 6.47 1.89
N PHE A 111 8.48 6.79 2.09
CA PHE A 111 9.53 5.78 2.28
C PHE A 111 9.27 4.88 3.49
N ALA A 112 8.99 5.47 4.66
CA ALA A 112 8.75 4.73 5.89
C ALA A 112 7.49 3.85 5.79
N ARG A 113 6.43 4.33 5.12
CA ARG A 113 5.23 3.53 4.85
C ARG A 113 5.54 2.35 3.95
N ALA A 114 6.28 2.53 2.86
CA ALA A 114 6.70 1.43 1.99
C ALA A 114 7.53 0.39 2.77
N TRP A 115 8.44 0.85 3.62
CA TRP A 115 9.26 -0.01 4.47
C TRP A 115 8.44 -0.86 5.46
N VAL A 116 7.48 -0.23 6.16
CA VAL A 116 6.68 -0.88 7.20
C VAL A 116 5.64 -1.82 6.60
N LEU A 117 4.97 -1.38 5.53
CA LEU A 117 3.96 -2.20 4.85
C LEU A 117 4.61 -3.37 4.09
N GLY A 118 5.87 -3.25 3.70
CA GLY A 118 6.53 -4.24 2.84
C GLY A 118 5.90 -4.31 1.44
N ILE A 119 5.04 -3.36 1.08
CA ILE A 119 4.37 -3.31 -0.22
C ILE A 119 4.26 -1.87 -0.71
N TRP A 120 4.58 -1.65 -1.98
CA TRP A 120 4.58 -0.32 -2.61
C TRP A 120 4.48 -0.41 -4.13
N ARG A 121 4.22 0.73 -4.77
CA ARG A 121 4.21 0.89 -6.22
C ARG A 121 5.43 1.68 -6.66
N VAL A 122 6.13 1.21 -7.69
CA VAL A 122 7.26 1.93 -8.30
C VAL A 122 6.71 3.03 -9.21
N GLU A 123 7.12 4.27 -8.97
CA GLU A 123 6.61 5.45 -9.69
C GLU A 123 6.83 5.36 -11.20
N GLU A 124 8.01 4.91 -11.62
CA GLU A 124 8.43 4.94 -13.02
C GLU A 124 7.83 3.82 -13.87
N THR A 125 7.49 2.68 -13.25
CA THR A 125 7.02 1.47 -13.97
C THR A 125 5.58 1.08 -13.62
N GLY A 126 5.03 1.60 -12.52
CA GLY A 126 3.77 1.14 -11.96
C GLY A 126 3.82 -0.26 -11.34
N GLU A 127 5.01 -0.88 -11.27
CA GLU A 127 5.21 -2.21 -10.70
C GLU A 127 4.86 -2.22 -9.21
N ILE A 128 4.09 -3.22 -8.77
CA ILE A 128 3.78 -3.43 -7.36
C ILE A 128 4.80 -4.42 -6.79
N VAL A 129 5.61 -3.95 -5.85
CA VAL A 129 6.58 -4.76 -5.14
C VAL A 129 5.99 -5.16 -3.81
N LYS A 130 6.06 -6.46 -3.48
CA LYS A 130 5.70 -7.03 -2.19
C LYS A 130 6.89 -7.82 -1.65
N LEU A 131 7.41 -7.41 -0.51
CA LEU A 131 8.38 -8.17 0.26
C LEU A 131 7.60 -9.01 1.27
N GLU A 132 7.83 -10.32 1.27
CA GLU A 132 7.27 -11.17 2.33
C GLU A 132 7.97 -10.83 3.64
N ALA A 133 7.19 -10.63 4.71
CA ALA A 133 7.77 -10.58 6.04
C ALA A 133 8.28 -11.99 6.36
N GLU A 134 9.57 -12.14 6.64
CA GLU A 134 10.05 -13.36 7.29
C GLU A 134 9.29 -13.52 8.61
N LYS A 135 8.67 -14.69 8.77
CA LYS A 135 7.86 -15.08 9.94
C LYS A 135 8.74 -15.46 11.12
#